data_AF-A0A9X0PNQ0-F1
#
_entry.id   AF-A0A9X0PNQ0-F1
#
_cell.length_a   1.000
_cell.length_b   1.000
_cell.length_c   1.000
_cell.angle_alpha   90.00
_cell.angle_beta   90.00
_cell.angle_gamma   90.00
#
_symmetry.space_group_name_H-M   'P 1'
#
loop_
_entity.id
_entity.type
_entity.pdbx_description
1 polymer ?
#
loop_
_entity_poly.entity_id
_entity_poly.type
_entity_poly.pdbx_seq_one_letter_code
_entity_poly.pdbx_strand_id
1 'polypeptide(L)'
;MSLEVKIQAKAESVLASEAQFYGVTPTALVKAIIDRVAVGGLTRDVLQGVDVVSYQDRKRGTPHPSPKHTYQGQRMSLAAISKKTGIPLVTLRTRIYRDNWTEERAFSEPVREYRK
;
A
#
# COMPACT_ATOMS: atom_id res chain seq x y z
N MET A 1 23.23 1.87 -19.34
CA MET A 1 21.96 1.25 -18.90
C MET A 1 21.43 2.06 -17.73
N SER A 2 20.19 2.56 -17.81
CA SER A 2 19.58 3.33 -16.72
C SER A 2 18.77 2.38 -15.84
N LEU A 3 19.10 2.31 -14.55
CA LEU A 3 18.29 1.59 -13.56
C LEU A 3 17.13 2.48 -13.15
N GLU A 4 15.89 2.01 -13.34
CA GLU A 4 14.70 2.71 -12.82
C GLU A 4 14.52 2.37 -11.34
N VAL A 5 14.98 3.25 -10.46
CA VAL A 5 14.87 3.05 -9.00
C VAL A 5 13.56 3.64 -8.50
N LYS A 6 12.73 2.82 -7.86
CA LYS A 6 11.48 3.24 -7.23
C LYS A 6 11.70 3.38 -5.72
N ILE A 7 11.47 4.59 -5.20
CA ILE A 7 11.59 4.90 -3.78
C ILE A 7 10.22 5.25 -3.16
N GLN A 8 10.14 5.22 -1.83
CA GLN A 8 8.91 5.55 -1.11
C GLN A 8 8.72 7.07 -1.03
N ALA A 9 7.47 7.53 -1.01
CA ALA A 9 7.13 8.96 -0.93
C ALA A 9 7.78 9.68 0.28
N LYS A 10 7.92 8.98 1.42
CA LYS A 10 8.63 9.53 2.58
C LYS A 10 10.11 9.77 2.28
N ALA A 11 10.76 8.81 1.62
CA ALA A 11 12.16 8.93 1.24
C ALA A 11 12.36 10.03 0.18
N GLU A 12 11.44 10.15 -0.79
CA GLU A 12 11.44 11.24 -1.77
C GLU A 12 11.39 12.62 -1.09
N SER A 13 10.50 12.79 -0.11
CA SER A 13 10.37 14.05 0.65
C SER A 13 11.65 14.39 1.42
N VAL A 14 12.27 13.41 2.08
CA VAL A 14 13.55 13.61 2.79
C VAL A 14 14.65 14.02 1.83
N LEU A 15 14.80 13.31 0.71
CA LEU A 15 15.81 13.62 -0.30
C LEU A 15 15.59 15.00 -0.93
N ALA A 16 14.33 15.42 -1.12
CA ALA A 16 14.02 16.76 -1.61
C ALA A 16 14.44 17.84 -0.60
N SER A 17 14.19 17.62 0.69
CA SER A 17 14.61 18.54 1.75
C SER A 17 16.13 18.63 1.87
N GLU A 18 16.84 17.52 1.78
CA GLU A 18 18.31 17.50 1.80
C GLU A 18 18.89 18.17 0.56
N ALA A 19 18.29 17.94 -0.62
CA ALA A 19 18.76 18.56 -1.85
C ALA A 19 18.64 20.08 -1.83
N GLN A 20 17.56 20.61 -1.23
CA GLN A 20 17.40 22.05 -0.99
C GLN A 20 18.49 22.61 -0.08
N PHE A 21 18.83 21.89 0.99
CA PHE A 21 19.90 22.29 1.91
C PHE A 21 21.26 22.42 1.19
N TYR A 22 21.58 21.48 0.30
CA TYR A 22 22.81 21.51 -0.50
C TYR A 22 22.71 22.39 -1.76
N GLY A 23 21.54 22.98 -2.06
CA GLY A 23 21.32 23.81 -3.24
C GLY A 23 21.40 23.06 -4.57
N VAL A 24 21.15 21.75 -4.58
CA VAL A 24 21.24 20.89 -5.76
C VAL A 24 19.90 20.25 -6.11
N THR A 25 19.81 19.63 -7.28
CA THR A 25 18.63 18.83 -7.64
C THR A 25 18.60 17.52 -6.83
N PRO A 26 17.42 17.00 -6.47
CA PRO A 26 17.31 15.71 -5.79
C PRO A 26 18.00 14.57 -6.55
N THR A 27 17.93 14.60 -7.88
CA THR A 27 18.60 13.63 -8.75
C THR A 27 20.12 13.71 -8.62
N ALA A 28 20.71 14.91 -8.58
CA ALA A 28 22.14 15.07 -8.41
C ALA A 28 22.62 14.59 -7.04
N LEU A 29 21.86 14.89 -5.98
CA LEU A 29 22.14 14.41 -4.63
C LEU A 29 22.11 12.88 -4.57
N VAL A 30 21.05 12.25 -5.08
CA VAL A 30 20.91 10.79 -5.11
C VAL A 30 22.04 10.14 -5.91
N LYS A 31 22.43 10.73 -7.05
CA LYS A 31 23.55 10.24 -7.85
C LYS A 31 24.86 10.29 -7.05
N ALA A 32 25.15 11.40 -6.37
CA ALA A 32 26.34 11.53 -5.54
C ALA A 32 26.37 10.52 -4.39
N ILE A 33 25.23 10.27 -3.73
CA ILE A 33 25.10 9.26 -2.67
C ILE A 33 25.40 7.86 -3.24
N ILE A 34 24.77 7.51 -4.36
CA ILE A 34 24.97 6.19 -4.99
C ILE A 34 26.43 6.02 -5.42
N ASP A 35 27.02 7.01 -6.10
CA ASP A 35 28.41 6.95 -6.53
C ASP A 35 29.34 6.79 -5.31
N ARG A 36 29.10 7.54 -4.23
CA ARG A 36 29.91 7.44 -3.00
C ARG A 36 29.77 6.08 -2.31
N VAL A 37 28.57 5.52 -2.23
CA VAL A 37 28.31 4.27 -1.51
C VAL A 37 28.68 3.03 -2.33
N ALA A 38 28.39 3.04 -3.63
CA ALA A 38 28.65 1.91 -4.52
C ALA A 38 30.11 1.88 -4.98
N VAL A 39 30.64 3.00 -5.48
CA VAL A 39 32.04 3.06 -5.97
C VAL A 39 33.02 3.17 -4.82
N GLY A 40 32.64 3.85 -3.73
CA GLY A 40 33.47 3.96 -2.52
C GLY A 40 33.53 2.69 -1.66
N GLY A 41 32.86 1.59 -2.04
CA GLY A 41 32.93 0.30 -1.33
C GLY A 41 32.21 0.26 0.02
N LEU A 42 31.51 1.32 0.42
CA LEU A 42 30.81 1.47 1.70
C LEU A 42 29.50 0.69 1.78
N THR A 43 29.14 -0.04 0.73
CA THR A 43 27.83 -0.70 0.58
C THR A 43 27.55 -1.68 1.71
N ARG A 44 28.56 -2.44 2.14
CA ARG A 44 28.43 -3.44 3.22
C ARG A 44 28.28 -2.77 4.58
N ASP A 45 29.03 -1.70 4.82
CA ASP A 45 29.02 -0.99 6.10
C ASP A 45 27.69 -0.27 6.31
N VAL A 46 27.17 0.39 5.27
CA VAL A 46 25.90 1.12 5.32
C VAL A 46 24.70 0.19 5.50
N LEU A 47 24.76 -1.01 4.92
CA LEU A 47 23.65 -1.97 4.95
C LEU A 47 23.75 -3.01 6.07
N GLN A 48 24.73 -2.88 6.97
CA GLN A 48 24.88 -3.80 8.08
C GLN A 48 23.64 -3.78 9.00
N GLY A 49 23.07 -4.96 9.25
CA GLY A 49 21.87 -5.11 10.08
C GLY A 49 20.56 -4.70 9.39
N VAL A 50 20.61 -4.29 8.12
CA VAL A 50 19.41 -4.00 7.32
C VAL A 50 18.96 -5.27 6.61
N ASP A 51 17.70 -5.65 6.79
CA ASP A 51 17.08 -6.69 5.98
C ASP A 51 16.78 -6.17 4.56
N VAL A 52 17.78 -6.29 3.68
CA VAL A 52 17.72 -5.89 2.27
C VAL A 52 16.72 -6.72 1.46
N VAL A 53 16.44 -7.97 1.88
CA VAL A 53 15.50 -8.85 1.18
C VAL A 53 14.08 -8.32 1.31
N SER A 54 13.74 -7.74 2.47
CA SER A 54 12.44 -7.09 2.66
C SER A 54 12.15 -5.96 1.67
N TYR A 55 13.16 -5.40 0.99
CA TYR A 55 12.97 -4.36 -0.02
C TYR A 55 12.61 -4.90 -1.41
N GLN A 56 12.81 -6.21 -1.68
CA GLN A 56 12.41 -6.84 -2.94
C GLN A 56 10.88 -6.97 -3.04
N ASP A 57 10.23 -7.33 -1.92
CA ASP A 57 8.80 -7.61 -1.85
C ASP A 57 7.94 -6.41 -1.44
N ARG A 58 8.55 -5.25 -1.13
CA ARG A 58 7.85 -4.00 -0.81
C ARG A 58 7.21 -3.39 -2.07
N LYS A 59 6.21 -4.08 -2.62
CA LYS A 59 5.24 -3.48 -3.54
C LYS A 59 4.53 -2.34 -2.80
N ARG A 60 4.30 -1.23 -3.51
CA ARG A 60 3.56 -0.05 -3.03
C ARG A 60 2.36 -0.47 -2.16
N GLY A 61 2.36 0.00 -0.92
CA GLY A 61 1.29 -0.21 0.05
C GLY A 61 1.26 -1.63 0.59
N THR A 62 1.48 -1.78 1.90
CA THR A 62 1.02 -2.98 2.60
C THR A 62 -0.45 -3.19 2.22
N PRO A 63 -0.87 -4.35 1.68
CA PRO A 63 -2.28 -4.63 1.49
C PRO A 63 -2.94 -4.44 2.84
N HIS A 64 -3.73 -3.37 2.99
CA HIS A 64 -4.40 -3.14 4.25
C HIS A 64 -5.31 -4.34 4.46
N PRO A 65 -5.14 -5.11 5.55
CA PRO A 65 -5.94 -6.31 5.75
C PRO A 65 -7.40 -5.87 5.70
N SER A 66 -8.13 -6.40 4.72
CA SER A 66 -9.54 -6.05 4.58
C SER A 66 -10.23 -6.40 5.89
N PRO A 67 -10.98 -5.47 6.50
CA PRO A 67 -11.69 -5.76 7.75
C PRO A 67 -12.48 -7.06 7.62
N LYS A 68 -12.31 -7.94 8.61
CA LYS A 68 -13.02 -9.22 8.66
C LYS A 68 -14.39 -8.97 9.28
N HIS A 69 -15.43 -9.45 8.62
CA HIS A 69 -16.81 -9.32 9.06
C HIS A 69 -17.37 -10.67 9.46
N THR A 70 -18.34 -10.67 10.37
CA THR A 70 -19.00 -11.88 10.82
C THR A 70 -20.25 -12.10 9.98
N TYR A 71 -20.30 -13.21 9.24
CA TYR A 71 -21.48 -13.62 8.50
C TYR A 71 -21.86 -15.04 8.95
N GLN A 72 -23.09 -15.19 9.48
CA GLN A 72 -23.62 -16.48 9.98
C GLN A 72 -22.68 -17.15 11.01
N GLY A 73 -22.10 -16.36 11.93
CA GLY A 73 -21.18 -16.86 12.94
C GLY A 73 -19.76 -17.17 12.45
N GLN A 74 -19.47 -17.00 11.14
CA GLN A 74 -18.14 -17.20 10.58
C GLN A 74 -17.46 -15.85 10.27
N ARG A 75 -16.20 -15.69 10.69
CA ARG A 75 -15.36 -14.53 10.34
C ARG A 75 -14.79 -14.70 8.93
N MET A 76 -15.25 -13.87 7.99
CA MET A 76 -14.83 -13.95 6.59
C MET A 76 -14.65 -12.55 5.97
N SER A 77 -13.93 -12.49 4.85
CA SER A 77 -13.71 -11.24 4.11
C SER A 77 -14.96 -10.86 3.32
N LEU A 78 -15.14 -9.55 3.05
CA LEU A 78 -16.24 -9.08 2.19
C LEU A 78 -16.22 -9.73 0.79
N ALA A 79 -15.04 -10.08 0.27
CA ALA A 79 -14.91 -10.79 -1.00
C ALA A 79 -15.49 -12.21 -0.94
N ALA A 80 -15.29 -12.92 0.18
CA ALA A 80 -15.88 -14.23 0.39
C ALA A 80 -17.40 -14.14 0.59
N ILE A 81 -17.87 -13.13 1.33
CA ILE A 81 -19.30 -12.89 1.55
C ILE A 81 -19.99 -12.53 0.23
N SER A 82 -19.39 -11.66 -0.58
CA SER A 82 -19.89 -11.29 -1.91
C SER A 82 -20.11 -12.52 -2.80
N LYS A 83 -19.19 -13.48 -2.79
CA LYS A 83 -19.34 -14.74 -3.55
C LYS A 83 -20.46 -15.62 -3.00
N LYS A 84 -20.69 -15.64 -1.69
CA LYS A 84 -21.75 -16.44 -1.06
C LYS A 84 -23.14 -15.84 -1.24
N THR A 85 -23.27 -14.53 -1.11
CA THR A 85 -24.56 -13.83 -1.16
C THR A 85 -24.94 -13.36 -2.57
N GLY A 86 -23.97 -13.31 -3.49
CA GLY A 86 -24.17 -12.74 -4.83
C GLY A 86 -24.22 -11.20 -4.84
N ILE A 87 -24.06 -10.55 -3.68
CA ILE A 87 -24.07 -9.08 -3.58
C ILE A 87 -22.70 -8.53 -4.01
N PRO A 88 -22.61 -7.52 -4.88
CA PRO A 88 -21.33 -6.93 -5.29
C PRO A 88 -20.54 -6.37 -4.10
N LEU A 89 -19.21 -6.57 -4.12
CA LEU A 89 -18.29 -6.08 -3.09
C LEU A 89 -18.44 -4.57 -2.84
N VAL A 90 -18.62 -3.79 -3.91
CA VAL A 90 -18.80 -2.34 -3.82
C VAL A 90 -20.05 -2.00 -3.00
N THR A 91 -21.15 -2.69 -3.25
CA THR A 91 -22.40 -2.51 -2.50
C THR A 91 -22.23 -2.85 -1.02
N LEU A 92 -21.57 -3.96 -0.70
CA LEU A 92 -21.28 -4.32 0.70
C LEU A 92 -20.42 -3.25 1.39
N ARG A 93 -19.38 -2.74 0.72
CA ARG A 93 -18.54 -1.66 1.25
C ARG A 93 -19.35 -0.38 1.48
N THR A 94 -20.20 0.02 0.55
CA THR A 94 -21.05 1.21 0.71
C THR A 94 -21.99 1.05 1.90
N ARG A 95 -22.68 -0.10 2.02
CA ARG A 95 -23.59 -0.37 3.13
C ARG A 95 -22.89 -0.27 4.50
N ILE A 96 -21.70 -0.85 4.63
CA ILE A 96 -20.98 -0.91 5.91
C ILE A 96 -20.31 0.42 6.24
N TYR A 97 -19.56 1.02 5.31
CA TYR A 97 -18.72 2.19 5.61
C TYR A 97 -19.39 3.53 5.34
N ARG A 98 -20.31 3.62 4.38
CA ARG A 98 -20.98 4.88 4.02
C ARG A 98 -22.33 4.99 4.72
N ASP A 99 -23.11 3.91 4.70
CA ASP A 99 -24.47 3.93 5.23
C ASP A 99 -24.55 3.45 6.69
N ASN A 100 -23.43 2.99 7.27
CA ASN A 100 -23.31 2.46 8.63
C ASN A 100 -24.33 1.34 8.96
N TRP A 101 -24.62 0.47 7.99
CA TRP A 101 -25.49 -0.68 8.23
C TRP A 101 -24.78 -1.72 9.10
N THR A 102 -25.58 -2.39 9.94
CA THR A 102 -25.12 -3.58 10.66
C THR A 102 -24.77 -4.69 9.67
N GLU A 103 -23.79 -5.53 10.04
CA GLU A 103 -23.31 -6.64 9.21
C GLU A 103 -24.48 -7.53 8.73
N GLU A 104 -25.39 -7.89 9.63
CA GLU A 104 -26.57 -8.71 9.32
C GLU A 104 -27.46 -8.09 8.24
N ARG A 105 -27.77 -6.80 8.37
CA ARG A 105 -28.59 -6.06 7.41
C ARG A 105 -27.87 -5.85 6.09
N ALA A 106 -26.56 -5.61 6.14
CA ALA A 106 -25.74 -5.40 4.95
C ALA A 106 -25.69 -6.65 4.06
N PHE A 107 -25.74 -7.84 4.67
CA PHE A 107 -25.63 -9.12 3.98
C PHE A 107 -26.97 -9.76 3.61
N SER A 108 -28.07 -9.41 4.26
CA SER A 108 -29.40 -9.98 4.00
C SER A 108 -30.21 -9.24 2.95
N GLU A 109 -30.08 -7.91 2.86
CA GLU A 109 -30.93 -7.11 1.99
C GLU A 109 -30.55 -7.23 0.50
N PRO A 110 -31.49 -7.51 -0.41
CA PRO A 110 -31.21 -7.57 -1.84
C PRO A 110 -30.73 -6.22 -2.37
N VAL A 111 -29.94 -6.25 -3.44
CA VAL A 111 -29.49 -5.02 -4.11
C VAL A 111 -30.71 -4.37 -4.75
N ARG A 112 -30.99 -3.12 -4.39
CA ARG A 112 -32.07 -2.36 -5.01
C ARG A 112 -31.68 -2.12 -6.46
N GLU A 113 -32.38 -2.76 -7.40
CA GLU A 113 -32.13 -2.55 -8.82
C GLU A 113 -32.39 -1.09 -9.17
N TYR A 114 -31.41 -0.46 -9.80
CA TYR A 114 -31.58 0.88 -10.33
C TYR A 114 -32.48 0.77 -11.56
N ARG A 115 -33.72 1.24 -11.42
CA ARG A 115 -34.65 1.34 -12.56
C ARG A 115 -34.08 2.39 -13.51
N LYS A 116 -33.65 1.94 -14.69
CA LYS A 116 -33.13 2.78 -15.77
C LYS A 116 -34.22 3.69 -16.33
#